data_AF-A0A2N9NL30-F1
#
_entry.id   AF-A0A2N9NL30-F1
#
_cell.length_a   1.000
_cell.length_b   1.000
_cell.length_c   1.000
_cell.angle_alpha   90.00
_cell.angle_beta   90.00
_cell.angle_gamma   90.00
#
_symmetry.space_group_name_H-M   'P 1'
#
loop_
_entity.id
_entity.type
_entity.pdbx_description
1 polymer ?
#
loop_
_entity_poly.entity_id
_entity_poly.type
_entity_poly.pdbx_seq_one_letter_code
_entity_poly.pdbx_strand_id
1 'polypeptide(L)'
;MMEGARRVTLYRKSQDGAHGVTRPTIGRKGGVRFAFARFAFGGRFGNVAAIMTLDDFLLEAEDKMSKTEQIVINEFAGVRTGKASPALVENLLVEVYGAQMRVRELAGITTPEPRTLSIQPWDVNSLHPIEKAILKSNLGLTPSIQGKNIRLFFPELSEERRQEFVKIVRKMAEDGRVAIRHVRRDAMDQLKKHGHDSGTTEDDAKHAEKELQKLTDEYIAKIDTHVTRKEKEIMTV
;
A
#
# COMPACT_ATOMS: atom_id res chain seq x y z
N MET A 1 35.59 60.36 18.88
CA MET A 1 34.84 60.18 17.61
C MET A 1 34.31 58.75 17.62
N MET A 2 33.02 58.41 17.74
CA MET A 2 31.78 59.11 17.41
C MET A 2 30.73 58.97 18.53
N GLU A 3 29.94 60.03 18.69
CA GLU A 3 28.68 60.11 19.42
C GLU A 3 27.50 59.60 18.56
N GLY A 4 26.36 59.27 19.16
CA GLY A 4 25.12 59.07 18.41
C GLY A 4 23.98 58.42 19.18
N ALA A 5 23.36 59.17 20.08
CA ALA A 5 22.27 58.75 20.95
C ALA A 5 20.86 58.89 20.31
N ARG A 6 19.97 57.94 20.66
CA ARG A 6 18.58 58.12 21.17
C ARG A 6 17.45 58.75 20.31
N ARG A 7 16.32 58.01 20.34
CA ARG A 7 14.90 58.39 20.63
C ARG A 7 13.99 58.89 19.49
N VAL A 8 12.86 58.18 19.22
CA VAL A 8 11.45 58.39 19.70
C VAL A 8 10.63 59.26 18.73
N THR A 9 9.55 58.76 18.11
CA THR A 9 8.12 58.98 18.48
C THR A 9 7.24 58.13 17.54
N LEU A 10 6.39 57.19 17.97
CA LEU A 10 5.00 57.27 18.49
C LEU A 10 3.95 57.91 17.56
N TYR A 11 2.95 57.10 17.15
CA TYR A 11 1.50 57.38 17.07
C TYR A 11 0.78 56.01 16.87
N ARG A 12 0.19 55.35 17.90
CA ARG A 12 -1.22 55.44 18.40
C ARG A 12 -2.23 55.68 17.27
N LYS A 13 -3.33 54.93 17.09
CA LYS A 13 -4.30 54.41 18.07
C LYS A 13 -5.37 53.57 17.30
N SER A 14 -5.96 52.55 17.96
CA SER A 14 -7.43 52.33 18.10
C SER A 14 -8.28 52.05 16.85
N GLN A 15 -9.27 51.15 16.78
CA GLN A 15 -9.88 50.16 17.67
C GLN A 15 -10.83 49.29 16.81
N ASP A 16 -11.04 48.05 17.27
CA ASP A 16 -12.29 47.31 17.41
C ASP A 16 -13.29 47.11 16.24
N GLY A 17 -13.78 45.85 16.13
CA GLY A 17 -15.24 45.63 16.18
C GLY A 17 -15.94 45.01 14.95
N ALA A 18 -15.92 43.67 14.90
CA ALA A 18 -16.98 42.71 14.56
C ALA A 18 -18.26 43.08 13.74
N HIS A 19 -18.63 42.08 12.92
CA HIS A 19 -19.97 41.63 12.46
C HIS A 19 -20.52 42.09 11.10
N GLY A 20 -20.93 41.10 10.29
CA GLY A 20 -22.03 41.25 9.33
C GLY A 20 -21.85 40.63 7.94
N VAL A 21 -22.06 39.32 7.85
CA VAL A 21 -22.72 38.56 6.76
C VAL A 21 -23.05 39.31 5.46
N THR A 22 -22.60 38.78 4.31
CA THR A 22 -23.46 38.42 3.16
C THR A 22 -22.64 37.79 2.02
N ARG A 23 -23.18 36.70 1.46
CA ARG A 23 -22.68 36.03 0.25
C ARG A 23 -23.11 36.84 -0.99
N PRO A 24 -22.25 37.08 -2.00
CA PRO A 24 -22.72 37.54 -3.29
C PRO A 24 -23.02 36.35 -4.21
N THR A 25 -24.28 36.24 -4.57
CA THR A 25 -24.81 35.46 -5.69
C THR A 25 -24.34 36.07 -7.01
N ILE A 26 -23.61 35.31 -7.83
CA ILE A 26 -23.31 35.73 -9.21
C ILE A 26 -24.41 35.23 -10.13
N GLY A 27 -25.24 36.19 -10.54
CA GLY A 27 -26.30 36.04 -11.52
C GLY A 27 -25.78 35.97 -12.95
N ARG A 28 -26.24 34.93 -13.64
CA ARG A 28 -26.51 34.78 -15.07
C ARG A 28 -26.64 36.11 -15.85
N LYS A 29 -25.84 36.30 -16.91
CA LYS A 29 -26.29 36.86 -18.23
C LYS A 29 -25.15 36.87 -19.28
N GLY A 30 -25.49 36.40 -20.49
CA GLY A 30 -24.80 36.66 -21.76
C GLY A 30 -23.48 35.90 -21.95
N GLY A 31 -23.37 34.89 -22.81
CA GLY A 31 -23.81 34.90 -24.20
C GLY A 31 -22.62 35.14 -25.13
N VAL A 32 -21.62 34.25 -25.11
CA VAL A 32 -20.67 34.08 -26.21
C VAL A 32 -20.56 32.58 -26.46
N ARG A 33 -21.23 32.14 -27.52
CA ARG A 33 -21.21 30.76 -28.01
C ARG A 33 -19.83 30.55 -28.62
N PHE A 34 -18.90 29.95 -27.86
CA PHE A 34 -17.73 29.35 -28.46
C PHE A 34 -18.20 28.10 -29.23
N ALA A 35 -18.28 28.26 -30.55
CA ALA A 35 -18.44 27.16 -31.48
C ALA A 35 -17.20 26.25 -31.36
N PHE A 36 -17.30 25.23 -30.51
CA PHE A 36 -16.40 24.08 -30.61
C PHE A 36 -16.74 23.38 -31.92
N ALA A 37 -15.92 23.67 -32.93
CA ALA A 37 -15.91 22.95 -34.18
C ALA A 37 -15.75 21.45 -33.89
N ARG A 38 -16.85 20.73 -34.07
CA ARG A 38 -16.88 19.28 -34.22
C ARG A 38 -16.17 18.99 -35.55
N PHE A 39 -14.85 18.90 -35.52
CA PHE A 39 -14.08 18.41 -36.65
C PHE A 39 -14.30 16.89 -36.69
N ALA A 40 -15.34 16.49 -37.42
CA ALA A 40 -15.58 15.12 -37.82
C ALA A 40 -14.47 14.73 -38.80
N PHE A 41 -13.31 14.34 -38.25
CA PHE A 41 -12.34 13.59 -39.01
C PHE A 41 -12.89 12.18 -39.15
N GLY A 42 -13.56 11.95 -40.28
CA GLY A 42 -13.86 10.64 -40.80
C GLY A 42 -12.55 9.92 -41.13
N GLY A 43 -11.88 9.44 -40.10
CA GLY A 43 -10.90 8.38 -40.17
C GLY A 43 -11.61 7.14 -39.67
N ARG A 44 -11.87 6.22 -40.59
CA ARG A 44 -12.23 4.84 -40.31
C ARG A 44 -11.10 4.25 -39.48
N PHE A 45 -11.12 4.44 -38.16
CA PHE A 45 -10.42 3.58 -37.24
C PHE A 45 -11.08 2.23 -37.43
N GLY A 46 -10.49 1.44 -38.33
CA GLY A 46 -10.76 0.03 -38.37
C GLY A 46 -10.68 -0.46 -36.94
N ASN A 47 -11.60 -1.35 -36.58
CA ASN A 47 -11.32 -2.33 -35.55
C ASN A 47 -9.97 -2.95 -35.90
N VAL A 48 -8.90 -2.37 -35.37
CA VAL A 48 -7.71 -3.12 -35.01
C VAL A 48 -8.24 -3.96 -33.86
N ALA A 49 -8.91 -5.06 -34.19
CA ALA A 49 -8.85 -6.21 -33.32
C ALA A 49 -7.36 -6.37 -33.07
N ALA A 50 -6.91 -5.97 -31.87
CA ALA A 50 -5.53 -6.06 -31.48
C ALA A 50 -5.12 -7.49 -31.81
N ILE A 51 -4.27 -7.63 -32.82
CA ILE A 51 -3.56 -8.89 -33.02
C ILE A 51 -2.68 -8.95 -31.78
N MET A 52 -3.15 -9.63 -30.73
CA MET A 52 -2.36 -9.88 -29.53
C MET A 52 -1.07 -10.51 -30.03
N THR A 53 0.03 -9.79 -29.87
CA THR A 53 1.34 -10.29 -30.27
C THR A 53 1.81 -11.30 -29.23
N LEU A 54 2.74 -12.17 -29.61
CA LEU A 54 3.34 -13.14 -28.67
C LEU A 54 3.98 -12.46 -27.45
N ASP A 55 4.48 -11.24 -27.62
CA ASP A 55 5.06 -10.44 -26.54
C ASP A 55 3.97 -9.94 -25.57
N ASP A 56 2.80 -9.50 -26.08
CA ASP A 56 1.66 -9.11 -25.24
C ASP A 56 1.17 -10.27 -24.38
N PHE A 57 1.27 -11.49 -24.92
CA PHE A 57 0.88 -12.71 -24.22
C PHE A 57 1.79 -13.04 -23.04
N LEU A 58 3.11 -12.95 -23.26
CA LEU A 58 4.11 -13.13 -22.20
C LEU A 58 3.95 -12.06 -21.12
N LEU A 59 3.66 -10.82 -21.52
CA LEU A 59 3.45 -9.71 -20.59
C LEU A 59 2.18 -9.89 -19.75
N GLU A 60 1.09 -10.40 -20.33
CA GLU A 60 -0.12 -10.73 -19.56
C GLU A 60 0.13 -11.87 -18.55
N ALA A 61 0.93 -12.87 -18.94
CA ALA A 61 1.33 -13.96 -18.04
C ALA A 61 2.20 -13.45 -16.89
N GLU A 62 3.18 -12.59 -17.18
CA GLU A 62 4.04 -11.94 -16.19
C GLU A 62 3.21 -11.10 -15.21
N ASP A 63 2.28 -10.28 -15.70
CA ASP A 63 1.38 -9.46 -14.89
C ASP A 63 0.53 -10.31 -13.94
N LYS A 64 0.01 -11.44 -14.41
CA LYS A 64 -0.76 -12.38 -13.58
C LYS A 64 0.12 -13.01 -12.51
N MET A 65 1.33 -13.45 -12.86
CA MET A 65 2.29 -14.03 -11.91
C MET A 65 2.73 -13.02 -10.86
N SER A 66 3.01 -11.77 -11.25
CA SER A 66 3.36 -10.67 -10.35
C SER A 66 2.22 -10.36 -9.37
N LYS A 67 0.96 -10.33 -9.84
CA LYS A 67 -0.20 -10.17 -8.96
C LYS A 67 -0.31 -11.30 -7.95
N THR A 68 -0.07 -12.55 -8.36
CA THR A 68 -0.04 -13.71 -7.45
C THR A 68 1.06 -13.57 -6.40
N GLU A 69 2.27 -13.17 -6.81
CA GLU A 69 3.37 -12.89 -5.88
C GLU A 69 2.99 -11.82 -4.85
N GLN A 70 2.38 -10.72 -5.29
CA GLN A 70 1.95 -9.65 -4.40
C GLN A 70 0.89 -10.10 -3.39
N ILE A 71 -0.04 -10.97 -3.81
CA ILE A 71 -1.03 -11.57 -2.91
C ILE A 71 -0.31 -12.40 -1.84
N VAL A 72 0.61 -13.29 -2.24
CA VAL A 72 1.37 -14.13 -1.30
C VAL A 72 2.17 -13.27 -0.31
N ILE A 73 2.80 -12.18 -0.77
CA ILE A 73 3.52 -11.23 0.09
C ILE A 73 2.57 -10.57 1.11
N ASN A 74 1.40 -10.12 0.66
CA ASN A 74 0.40 -9.51 1.52
C ASN A 74 -0.12 -10.50 2.57
N GLU A 75 -0.33 -11.75 2.18
CA GLU A 75 -0.73 -12.82 3.08
C GLU A 75 0.37 -13.12 4.11
N PHE A 76 1.65 -13.17 3.70
CA PHE A 76 2.79 -13.29 4.61
C PHE A 76 2.92 -12.12 5.59
N ALA A 77 2.47 -10.92 5.22
CA ALA A 77 2.43 -9.77 6.11
C ALA A 77 1.35 -9.92 7.21
N GLY A 78 0.28 -10.68 6.93
CA GLY A 78 -0.76 -11.02 7.90
C GLY A 78 -0.31 -12.01 8.98
N VAL A 79 0.73 -12.81 8.73
CA VAL A 79 1.25 -13.77 9.70
C VAL A 79 2.06 -13.05 10.78
N ARG A 80 1.63 -13.18 12.03
CA ARG A 80 2.27 -12.54 13.19
C ARG A 80 3.61 -13.22 13.51
N THR A 81 4.71 -12.56 13.18
CA THR A 81 6.09 -13.05 13.43
C THR A 81 6.59 -12.80 14.86
N GLY A 82 5.74 -12.29 15.75
CA GLY A 82 6.13 -11.91 17.12
C GLY A 82 7.02 -10.67 17.21
N LYS A 83 7.40 -10.07 16.06
CA LYS A 83 8.09 -8.78 15.99
C LYS A 83 7.09 -7.64 16.06
N ALA A 84 7.44 -6.61 16.82
CA ALA A 84 6.78 -5.33 16.84
C ALA A 84 6.88 -4.69 15.44
N SER A 85 5.83 -4.83 14.63
CA SER A 85 5.76 -4.22 13.30
C SER A 85 4.93 -2.94 13.34
N PRO A 86 5.44 -1.79 12.83
CA PRO A 86 4.70 -0.55 12.69
C PRO A 86 3.37 -0.70 11.94
N ALA A 87 3.35 -1.58 10.92
CA ALA A 87 2.19 -1.81 10.05
C ALA A 87 0.93 -2.27 10.80
N LEU A 88 1.07 -2.88 11.97
CA LEU A 88 -0.07 -3.32 12.80
C LEU A 88 -0.85 -2.15 13.39
N VAL A 89 -0.14 -1.06 13.71
CA VAL A 89 -0.72 0.10 14.38
C VAL A 89 -1.01 1.24 13.40
N GLU A 90 -0.24 1.34 12.30
CA GLU A 90 -0.40 2.37 11.27
C GLU A 90 -1.82 2.50 10.70
N ASN A 91 -2.51 1.37 10.52
CA ASN A 91 -3.83 1.31 9.88
C ASN A 91 -5.00 1.45 10.86
N LEU A 92 -4.74 1.62 12.16
CA LEU A 92 -5.79 1.81 13.14
C LEU A 92 -6.47 3.16 12.95
N LEU A 93 -7.80 3.14 12.94
CA LEU A 93 -8.64 4.33 12.88
C LEU A 93 -8.79 4.90 14.30
N VAL A 94 -8.44 6.16 14.46
CA VAL A 94 -8.54 6.93 15.68
C VAL A 94 -9.48 8.09 15.45
N GLU A 95 -10.45 8.25 16.34
CA GLU A 95 -11.35 9.39 16.31
C GLU A 95 -10.74 10.54 17.11
N VAL A 96 -10.34 11.61 16.42
CA VAL A 96 -9.76 12.81 17.03
C VAL A 96 -10.47 14.02 16.43
N TYR A 97 -10.88 14.96 17.28
CA TYR A 97 -11.57 16.20 16.85
C TYR A 97 -12.84 15.96 16.00
N GLY A 98 -13.54 14.83 16.21
CA GLY A 98 -14.77 14.49 15.49
C GLY A 98 -14.57 13.91 14.09
N ALA A 99 -13.32 13.61 13.70
CA ALA A 99 -12.99 12.92 12.46
C ALA A 99 -12.22 11.63 12.73
N GLN A 100 -12.40 10.62 11.88
CA GLN A 100 -11.60 9.39 11.92
C GLN A 100 -10.34 9.59 11.06
N MET A 101 -9.18 9.45 11.70
CA MET A 101 -7.86 9.56 11.07
C MET A 101 -7.04 8.31 11.39
N ARG A 102 -6.00 8.03 10.60
CA ARG A 102 -5.11 6.89 10.85
C ARG A 102 -4.02 7.25 11.86
N VAL A 103 -3.58 6.30 12.68
CA VAL A 103 -2.45 6.53 13.62
C VAL A 103 -1.22 7.05 12.91
N ARG A 104 -0.94 6.57 11.70
CA ARG A 104 0.21 7.01 10.88
C ARG A 104 0.26 8.52 10.62
N GLU A 105 -0.90 9.17 10.55
CA GLU A 105 -1.02 10.61 10.31
C GLU A 105 -0.89 11.42 11.61
N LEU A 106 -1.26 10.82 12.73
CA LEU A 106 -1.30 11.46 14.05
C LEU A 106 -0.01 11.27 14.86
N ALA A 107 0.80 10.26 14.53
CA ALA A 107 1.98 9.90 15.29
C ALA A 107 3.12 9.33 14.43
N GLY A 108 4.35 9.59 14.84
CA GLY A 108 5.53 8.88 14.37
C GLY A 108 5.65 7.51 15.04
N ILE A 109 5.75 6.44 14.26
CA ILE A 109 5.89 5.08 14.78
C ILE A 109 7.33 4.63 14.60
N THR A 110 7.96 4.21 15.68
CA THR A 110 9.34 3.73 15.70
C THR A 110 9.42 2.40 16.45
N THR A 111 10.36 1.55 16.05
CA THR A 111 10.64 0.26 16.70
C THR A 111 12.05 0.31 17.29
N PRO A 112 12.22 0.90 18.49
CA PRO A 112 13.51 0.96 19.16
C PRO A 112 14.06 -0.44 19.47
N GLU A 113 13.19 -1.40 19.74
CA GLU A 113 13.53 -2.80 19.96
C GLU A 113 12.56 -3.69 19.18
N PRO A 114 12.94 -4.92 18.81
CA PRO A 114 12.06 -5.84 18.08
C PRO A 114 10.77 -6.22 18.83
N ARG A 115 10.69 -5.93 20.12
CA ARG A 115 9.58 -6.28 21.03
C ARG A 115 8.83 -5.08 21.59
N THR A 116 9.36 -3.89 21.34
CA THR A 116 8.83 -2.63 21.87
C THR A 116 8.55 -1.70 20.71
N LEU A 117 7.28 -1.31 20.54
CA LEU A 117 6.86 -0.31 19.56
C LEU A 117 6.63 1.01 20.28
N SER A 118 7.29 2.07 19.84
CA SER A 118 7.12 3.42 20.38
C SER A 118 6.34 4.28 19.40
N ILE A 119 5.18 4.75 19.84
CA ILE A 119 4.33 5.68 19.12
C ILE A 119 4.55 7.06 19.74
N GLN A 120 4.97 8.02 18.94
CA GLN A 120 5.19 9.40 19.34
C GLN A 120 4.15 10.29 18.64
N PRO A 121 3.05 10.64 19.32
CA PRO A 121 2.05 11.55 18.79
C PRO A 121 2.63 12.95 18.55
N TRP A 122 2.20 13.60 17.49
CA TRP A 122 2.59 14.99 17.21
C TRP A 122 1.95 15.99 18.18
N ASP A 123 0.74 15.67 18.66
CA ASP A 123 -0.03 16.45 19.63
C ASP A 123 -0.32 15.63 20.88
N VAL A 124 -0.10 16.22 22.05
CA VAL A 124 -0.41 15.62 23.36
C VAL A 124 -1.90 15.32 23.54
N ASN A 125 -2.79 16.10 22.91
CA ASN A 125 -4.24 15.88 22.99
C ASN A 125 -4.67 14.60 22.25
N SER A 126 -3.87 14.14 21.29
CA SER A 126 -4.14 12.91 20.52
C SER A 126 -3.71 11.63 21.25
N LEU A 127 -2.99 11.75 22.38
CA LEU A 127 -2.48 10.62 23.16
C LEU A 127 -3.60 9.72 23.69
N HIS A 128 -4.61 10.29 24.34
CA HIS A 128 -5.74 9.54 24.92
C HIS A 128 -6.64 8.88 23.86
N PRO A 129 -6.99 9.56 22.74
CA PRO A 129 -7.65 8.91 21.62
C PRO A 129 -6.88 7.71 21.05
N ILE A 130 -5.56 7.84 20.86
CA ILE A 130 -4.72 6.75 20.33
C ILE A 130 -4.69 5.56 21.29
N GLU A 131 -4.52 5.80 22.59
CA GLU A 131 -4.56 4.77 23.63
C GLU A 131 -5.87 3.97 23.58
N LYS A 132 -7.01 4.69 23.55
CA LYS A 132 -8.34 4.08 23.45
C LYS A 132 -8.52 3.30 22.15
N ALA A 133 -8.03 3.80 21.03
CA ALA A 133 -8.12 3.11 19.74
C ALA A 133 -7.33 1.79 19.75
N ILE A 134 -6.14 1.77 20.36
CA ILE A 134 -5.33 0.55 20.51
C ILE A 134 -6.07 -0.47 21.39
N LEU A 135 -6.64 -0.06 22.51
CA LEU A 135 -7.41 -0.95 23.39
C LEU A 135 -8.67 -1.49 22.68
N LYS A 136 -9.36 -0.66 21.90
CA LYS A 136 -10.53 -1.06 21.10
C LYS A 136 -10.19 -2.01 19.94
N SER A 137 -8.98 -1.92 19.39
CA SER A 137 -8.57 -2.69 18.21
C SER A 137 -8.40 -4.20 18.45
N ASN A 138 -8.66 -4.69 19.67
CA ASN A 138 -8.56 -6.10 20.06
C ASN A 138 -7.18 -6.73 19.75
N LEU A 139 -6.13 -5.92 19.73
CA LEU A 139 -4.76 -6.40 19.56
C LEU A 139 -4.26 -7.17 20.81
N GLY A 140 -4.95 -7.04 21.94
CA GLY A 140 -4.56 -7.68 23.21
C GLY A 140 -3.30 -7.09 23.82
N LEU A 141 -2.91 -5.88 23.41
CA LEU A 141 -1.73 -5.17 23.89
C LEU A 141 -2.14 -4.05 24.85
N THR A 142 -1.38 -3.90 25.92
CA THR A 142 -1.56 -2.81 26.87
C THR A 142 -0.57 -1.67 26.56
N PRO A 143 -1.06 -0.48 26.17
CA PRO A 143 -0.20 0.69 25.99
C PRO A 143 0.36 1.17 27.33
N SER A 144 1.67 1.46 27.37
CA SER A 144 2.36 2.07 28.50
C SER A 144 2.78 3.48 28.13
N ILE A 145 2.27 4.48 28.84
CA ILE A 145 2.55 5.90 28.56
C ILE A 145 3.82 6.33 29.30
N GLN A 146 4.80 6.84 28.56
CA GLN A 146 6.01 7.47 29.09
C GLN A 146 6.05 8.93 28.64
N GLY A 147 5.47 9.82 29.44
CA GLY A 147 5.40 11.25 29.14
C GLY A 147 4.59 11.53 27.88
N LYS A 148 5.28 11.79 26.76
CA LYS A 148 4.67 12.07 25.45
C LYS A 148 4.69 10.87 24.49
N ASN A 149 5.29 9.74 24.87
CA ASN A 149 5.39 8.56 24.02
C ASN A 149 4.53 7.41 24.57
N ILE A 150 3.92 6.64 23.68
CA ILE A 150 3.19 5.40 24.02
C ILE A 150 4.07 4.22 23.61
N ARG A 151 4.36 3.32 24.55
CA ARG A 151 5.07 2.07 24.29
C ARG A 151 4.11 0.88 24.29
N LEU A 152 4.22 0.01 23.30
CA LEU A 152 3.56 -1.28 23.25
C LEU A 152 4.59 -2.38 23.41
N PHE A 153 4.33 -3.29 24.35
CA PHE A 153 5.15 -4.47 24.60
C PHE A 153 4.49 -5.70 23.99
N PHE A 154 5.23 -6.41 23.15
CA PHE A 154 4.76 -7.65 22.54
C PHE A 154 5.25 -8.86 23.36
N PRO A 155 4.33 -9.70 23.89
CA PRO A 155 4.73 -10.91 24.60
C PRO A 155 5.44 -11.88 23.65
N GLU A 156 6.34 -12.68 24.23
CA GLU A 156 7.06 -13.72 23.49
C GLU A 156 6.08 -14.79 23.00
N LEU A 157 6.23 -15.20 21.73
CA LEU A 157 5.57 -16.39 21.22
C LEU A 157 6.32 -17.62 21.75
N SER A 158 5.60 -18.56 22.36
CA SER A 158 6.14 -19.87 22.71
C SER A 158 6.66 -20.60 21.48
N GLU A 159 7.62 -21.51 21.67
CA GLU A 159 8.23 -22.27 20.57
C GLU A 159 7.18 -23.08 19.78
N GLU A 160 6.20 -23.65 20.48
CA GLU A 160 5.06 -24.35 19.87
C GLU A 160 4.26 -23.45 18.91
N ARG A 161 3.96 -22.21 19.33
CA ARG A 161 3.25 -21.23 18.48
C ARG A 161 4.07 -20.79 17.28
N ARG A 162 5.40 -20.68 17.42
CA ARG A 162 6.30 -20.39 16.30
C ARG A 162 6.28 -21.51 15.27
N GLN A 163 6.32 -22.77 15.70
CA GLN A 163 6.23 -23.92 14.81
C GLN A 163 4.88 -23.98 14.07
N GLU A 164 3.77 -23.64 14.72
CA GLU A 164 2.46 -23.49 14.06
C GLU A 164 2.50 -22.43 12.95
N PHE A 165 3.09 -21.26 13.20
CA PHE A 165 3.21 -20.21 12.18
C PHE A 165 4.09 -20.62 11.00
N VAL A 166 5.18 -21.35 11.23
CA VAL A 166 6.01 -21.89 10.14
C VAL A 166 5.19 -22.85 9.26
N LYS A 167 4.37 -23.72 9.86
CA LYS A 167 3.48 -24.61 9.09
C LYS A 167 2.45 -23.83 8.26
N ILE A 168 1.88 -22.77 8.82
CA ILE A 168 0.93 -21.89 8.12
C ILE A 168 1.61 -21.21 6.93
N VAL A 169 2.79 -20.62 7.13
CA VAL A 169 3.57 -19.95 6.05
C VAL A 169 3.90 -20.93 4.92
N ARG A 170 4.31 -22.16 5.25
CA ARG A 170 4.56 -23.20 4.23
C ARG A 170 3.31 -23.56 3.44
N LYS A 171 2.16 -23.64 4.10
CA LYS A 171 0.89 -23.92 3.42
C LYS A 171 0.55 -22.81 2.43
N MET A 172 0.64 -21.55 2.87
CA MET A 172 0.36 -20.38 2.02
C MET A 172 1.34 -20.28 0.85
N ALA A 173 2.61 -20.66 1.06
CA ALA A 173 3.58 -20.75 -0.01
C ALA A 173 3.20 -21.79 -1.06
N GLU A 174 2.72 -22.96 -0.65
CA GLU A 174 2.29 -24.00 -1.59
C GLU A 174 1.06 -23.55 -2.37
N ASP A 175 0.09 -22.90 -1.72
CA ASP A 175 -1.07 -22.30 -2.39
C ASP A 175 -0.62 -21.27 -3.46
N GLY A 176 0.38 -20.43 -3.14
CA GLY A 176 1.01 -19.51 -4.09
C GLY A 176 1.70 -20.21 -5.27
N ARG A 177 2.45 -21.29 -5.03
CA ARG A 177 3.07 -22.10 -6.10
C ARG A 177 2.03 -22.76 -7.00
N VAL A 178 0.95 -23.28 -6.42
CA VAL A 178 -0.17 -23.86 -7.17
C VAL A 178 -0.83 -22.81 -8.05
N ALA A 179 -1.03 -21.59 -7.54
CA ALA A 179 -1.59 -20.49 -8.32
C ALA A 179 -0.69 -20.11 -9.52
N ILE A 180 0.63 -20.00 -9.35
CA ILE A 180 1.56 -19.76 -10.47
C ILE A 180 1.48 -20.88 -11.51
N ARG A 181 1.44 -22.15 -11.08
CA ARG A 181 1.29 -23.29 -11.99
C ARG A 181 -0.05 -23.26 -12.73
N HIS A 182 -1.11 -22.74 -12.12
CA HIS A 182 -2.40 -22.53 -12.77
C HIS A 182 -2.30 -21.45 -13.85
N VAL A 183 -1.69 -20.30 -13.54
CA VAL A 183 -1.45 -19.22 -14.52
C VAL A 183 -0.66 -19.74 -15.71
N ARG A 184 0.36 -20.58 -15.50
CA ARG A 184 1.11 -21.21 -16.59
C ARG A 184 0.23 -22.11 -17.47
N ARG A 185 -0.68 -22.91 -16.87
CA ARG A 185 -1.61 -23.76 -17.66
C ARG A 185 -2.58 -22.92 -18.47
N ASP A 186 -3.19 -21.92 -17.84
CA ASP A 186 -4.10 -20.99 -18.52
C ASP A 186 -3.37 -20.30 -19.68
N ALA A 187 -2.12 -19.88 -19.45
CA ALA A 187 -1.32 -19.26 -20.47
C ALA A 187 -1.01 -20.25 -21.64
N MET A 188 -0.66 -21.48 -21.31
CA MET A 188 -0.40 -22.50 -22.35
C MET A 188 -1.66 -22.84 -23.16
N ASP A 189 -2.83 -22.85 -22.53
CA ASP A 189 -4.11 -23.09 -23.21
C ASP A 189 -4.52 -21.92 -24.11
N GLN A 190 -4.26 -20.67 -23.68
CA GLN A 190 -4.47 -19.49 -24.52
C GLN A 190 -3.51 -19.49 -25.72
N LEU A 191 -2.23 -19.84 -25.52
CA LEU A 191 -1.24 -19.93 -26.60
C LEU A 191 -1.65 -20.95 -27.67
N LYS A 192 -2.17 -22.11 -27.28
CA LYS A 192 -2.69 -23.12 -28.21
C LYS A 192 -3.90 -22.64 -29.01
N LYS A 193 -4.85 -21.94 -28.36
CA LYS A 193 -6.03 -21.37 -29.04
C LYS A 193 -5.60 -20.33 -30.07
N HIS A 194 -4.72 -19.41 -29.69
CA HIS A 194 -4.18 -18.41 -30.62
C HIS A 194 -3.38 -19.05 -31.76
N GLY A 195 -2.58 -20.10 -31.50
CA GLY A 195 -1.86 -20.83 -32.56
C GLY A 195 -2.77 -21.42 -33.64
N HIS A 196 -3.99 -21.84 -33.29
CA HIS A 196 -5.00 -22.29 -34.26
C HIS A 196 -5.67 -21.14 -35.04
N ASP A 197 -5.85 -19.98 -34.40
CA ASP A 197 -6.60 -18.85 -34.97
C ASP A 197 -5.72 -17.89 -35.80
N SER A 198 -4.44 -17.67 -35.41
CA SER A 198 -3.55 -16.67 -36.02
C SER A 198 -2.46 -17.24 -36.93
N GLY A 199 -2.38 -18.56 -37.11
CA GLY A 199 -1.37 -19.18 -37.98
C GLY A 199 0.06 -18.99 -37.48
N THR A 200 0.25 -19.04 -36.16
CA THR A 200 1.56 -18.86 -35.52
C THR A 200 2.51 -19.99 -35.91
N THR A 201 3.75 -19.65 -36.25
CA THR A 201 4.80 -20.61 -36.61
C THR A 201 5.13 -21.52 -35.43
N GLU A 202 5.39 -22.81 -35.69
CA GLU A 202 5.71 -23.79 -34.63
C GLU A 202 6.95 -23.39 -33.81
N ASP A 203 7.88 -22.66 -34.42
CA ASP A 203 9.08 -22.14 -33.77
C ASP A 203 8.78 -21.03 -32.76
N ASP A 204 7.83 -20.13 -33.07
CA ASP A 204 7.44 -19.04 -32.19
C ASP A 204 6.67 -19.55 -30.97
N ALA A 205 5.81 -20.56 -31.16
CA ALA A 205 5.13 -21.24 -30.07
C ALA A 205 6.13 -21.91 -29.11
N LYS A 206 7.13 -22.62 -29.64
CA LYS A 206 8.20 -23.23 -28.83
C LYS A 206 9.05 -22.18 -28.09
N HIS A 207 9.26 -21.00 -28.69
CA HIS A 207 9.96 -19.92 -28.02
C HIS A 207 9.15 -19.37 -26.84
N ALA A 208 7.87 -19.07 -27.05
CA ALA A 208 6.99 -18.57 -25.99
C ALA A 208 6.81 -19.58 -24.85
N GLU A 209 6.74 -20.89 -25.13
CA GLU A 209 6.72 -21.93 -24.10
C GLU A 209 7.99 -21.93 -23.23
N LYS A 210 9.16 -21.75 -23.84
CA LYS A 210 10.43 -21.66 -23.10
C LYS A 210 10.49 -20.41 -22.22
N GLU A 211 10.07 -19.26 -22.73
CA GLU A 211 10.05 -18.02 -21.95
C GLU A 211 9.03 -18.08 -20.82
N LEU A 212 7.83 -18.62 -21.06
CA LEU A 212 6.83 -18.85 -20.01
C LEU A 212 7.35 -19.78 -18.92
N GLN A 213 8.08 -20.84 -19.28
CA GLN A 213 8.69 -21.75 -18.32
C GLN A 213 9.77 -21.05 -17.47
N LYS A 214 10.66 -20.25 -18.10
CA LYS A 214 11.66 -19.45 -17.38
C LYS A 214 11.02 -18.48 -16.38
N LEU A 215 10.01 -17.72 -16.82
CA LEU A 215 9.26 -16.80 -15.95
C LEU A 215 8.64 -17.55 -14.77
N THR A 216 7.99 -18.69 -15.03
CA THR A 216 7.40 -19.53 -13.97
C THR A 216 8.46 -19.93 -12.94
N ASP A 217 9.62 -20.41 -13.38
CA ASP A 217 10.70 -20.87 -12.50
C ASP A 217 11.30 -19.71 -11.69
N GLU A 218 11.43 -18.52 -12.28
CA GLU A 218 11.86 -17.31 -11.57
C GLU A 218 10.89 -16.89 -10.46
N TYR A 219 9.58 -16.86 -10.73
CA TYR A 219 8.59 -16.51 -9.71
C TYR A 219 8.47 -17.56 -8.60
N ILE A 220 8.64 -18.85 -8.92
CA ILE A 220 8.72 -19.91 -7.90
C ILE A 220 9.94 -19.68 -7.00
N ALA A 221 11.11 -19.35 -7.57
CA ALA A 221 12.32 -19.06 -6.81
C ALA A 221 12.19 -17.79 -5.94
N LYS A 222 11.48 -16.76 -6.42
CA LYS A 222 11.16 -15.57 -5.63
C LYS A 222 10.29 -15.92 -4.42
N ILE A 223 9.24 -16.72 -4.60
CA ILE A 223 8.40 -17.22 -3.49
C ILE A 223 9.25 -17.98 -2.47
N ASP A 224 10.13 -18.89 -2.91
CA ASP A 224 11.00 -19.65 -2.01
C ASP A 224 11.95 -18.75 -1.21
N THR A 225 12.47 -17.70 -1.84
CA THR A 225 13.28 -16.68 -1.17
C THR A 225 12.47 -15.93 -0.11
N HIS A 226 11.21 -15.59 -0.41
CA HIS A 226 10.32 -14.94 0.55
C HIS A 226 9.96 -15.84 1.73
N VAL A 227 9.72 -17.13 1.48
CA VAL A 227 9.44 -18.13 2.52
C VAL A 227 10.64 -18.29 3.44
N THR A 228 11.83 -18.54 2.91
CA THR A 228 13.04 -18.73 3.71
C THR A 228 13.38 -17.48 4.54
N ARG A 229 13.15 -16.28 4.00
CA ARG A 229 13.27 -15.02 4.76
C ARG A 229 12.26 -14.96 5.91
N LYS A 230 10.99 -15.29 5.66
CA LYS A 230 9.92 -15.25 6.66
C LYS A 230 10.11 -16.34 7.74
N GLU A 231 10.54 -17.53 7.37
CA GLU A 231 10.88 -18.60 8.32
C GLU A 231 12.01 -18.19 9.26
N LYS A 232 13.09 -17.61 8.71
CA LYS A 232 14.19 -17.06 9.53
C LYS A 232 13.66 -15.98 10.48
N GLU A 233 12.82 -15.06 10.00
CA GLU A 233 12.22 -14.02 10.84
C GLU A 233 11.39 -14.58 12.01
N ILE A 234 10.68 -15.70 11.81
CA ILE A 234 9.88 -16.35 12.85
C ILE A 234 10.76 -17.07 13.88
N MET A 235 11.88 -17.64 13.45
CA MET A 235 12.77 -18.43 14.30
C MET A 235 13.80 -17.56 15.05
N THR A 236 14.25 -16.44 14.48
CA THR A 236 15.21 -15.53 15.14
C THR A 236 14.50 -14.38 15.85
N VAL A 237 14.08 -14.59 17.10
CA VAL A 237 13.76 -13.53 18.09
C VAL A 237 14.10 -14.03 19.47
#